data_AF-A0A2C5ZKM9-F1
#
_entry.id   AF-A0A2C5ZKM9-F1
#
_cell.length_a   1.000
_cell.length_b   1.000
_cell.length_c   1.000
_cell.angle_alpha   90.00
_cell.angle_beta   90.00
_cell.angle_gamma   90.00
#
_symmetry.space_group_name_H-M   'P 1'
#
loop_
_entity.id
_entity.type
_entity.pdbx_description
1 polymer ?
#
loop_
_entity_poly.entity_id
_entity_poly.type
_entity_poly.pdbx_seq_one_letter_code
_entity_poly.pdbx_strand_id
1 'polypeptide(L)'
;MSVPRARLLDLMKAQCKIFATAYNPEGTRTGNKILRQRLRGPALAAYYPRKTVTIDDVNREFGPELETFDDDAEDRLEHLEE
;
A
#
# COMPACT_ATOMS: atom_id res chain seq x y z
N MET A 1 3.86 48.05 -1.54
CA MET A 1 4.01 47.05 -2.62
C MET A 1 4.26 47.80 -3.92
N SER A 2 5.49 47.84 -4.43
CA SER A 2 5.87 48.60 -5.63
C SER A 2 5.51 47.91 -6.95
N VAL A 3 5.16 46.62 -6.91
CA VAL A 3 4.82 45.81 -8.09
C VAL A 3 3.30 45.53 -8.13
N PRO A 4 2.63 45.68 -9.28
CA PRO A 4 1.21 45.36 -9.41
C PRO A 4 0.90 43.88 -9.15
N ARG A 5 -0.15 43.59 -8.38
CA ARG A 5 -0.60 42.22 -8.07
C ARG A 5 -0.91 41.40 -9.33
N ALA A 6 -1.48 42.03 -10.37
CA ALA A 6 -1.78 41.36 -11.63
C ALA A 6 -0.52 40.73 -12.27
N ARG A 7 0.62 41.43 -12.24
CA ARG A 7 1.88 40.92 -12.81
C ARG A 7 2.44 39.74 -12.03
N LEU A 8 2.25 39.72 -10.71
CA LEU A 8 2.62 38.57 -9.88
C LEU A 8 1.74 37.35 -10.19
N LEU A 9 0.43 37.56 -10.42
CA LEU A 9 -0.50 36.50 -10.79
C LEU A 9 -0.18 35.91 -12.18
N ASP A 10 0.23 36.74 -13.14
CA ASP A 10 0.67 36.28 -14.47
C ASP A 10 1.89 35.38 -14.38
N LEU A 11 2.90 35.79 -13.60
CA LEU A 11 4.11 34.99 -13.37
C LEU A 11 3.77 33.66 -12.69
N MET A 12 2.92 33.69 -11.66
CA MET A 12 2.47 32.49 -10.94
C MET A 12 1.71 31.54 -11.87
N LYS A 13 0.88 32.07 -12.77
CA LYS A 13 0.17 31.28 -13.78
C LYS A 13 1.13 30.61 -14.77
N ALA A 14 2.14 31.34 -15.25
CA ALA A 14 3.16 30.81 -16.15
C ALA A 14 4.00 29.71 -15.46
N GLN A 15 4.41 29.93 -14.21
CA GLN A 15 5.11 28.94 -13.39
C GLN A 15 4.29 27.66 -13.23
N CYS A 16 3.00 27.79 -12.86
CA CYS A 16 2.12 26.62 -12.71
C CYS A 16 1.99 25.84 -14.02
N LYS A 17 1.95 26.52 -15.16
CA LYS A 17 1.92 25.89 -16.49
C LYS A 17 3.22 25.13 -16.81
N ILE A 18 4.38 25.71 -16.50
CA ILE A 18 5.69 25.08 -16.74
C ILE A 18 5.87 23.81 -15.91
N PHE A 19 5.48 23.84 -14.63
CA PHE A 19 5.69 22.74 -13.70
C PHE A 19 4.48 21.80 -13.55
N ALA A 20 3.46 21.95 -14.39
CA ALA A 20 2.21 21.20 -14.31
C ALA A 20 1.60 21.20 -12.88
N THR A 21 1.67 22.32 -12.17
CA THR A 21 1.06 22.49 -10.85
C THR A 21 -0.29 23.21 -10.95
N ALA A 22 -1.14 23.03 -9.93
CA ALA A 22 -2.47 23.63 -9.92
C ALA A 22 -2.42 25.14 -9.60
N TYR A 23 -3.01 25.96 -10.46
CA TYR A 23 -3.19 27.41 -10.25
C TYR A 23 -4.58 27.69 -9.65
N ASN A 24 -4.64 28.27 -8.44
CA ASN A 24 -5.90 28.55 -7.72
C ASN A 24 -5.81 29.91 -6.98
N PRO A 25 -5.90 31.05 -7.70
CA PRO A 25 -5.75 32.37 -7.10
C PRO A 25 -6.94 32.79 -6.22
N GLU A 26 -8.12 32.18 -6.41
CA GLU A 26 -9.32 32.39 -5.59
C GLU A 26 -9.35 31.54 -4.31
N GLY A 27 -8.42 30.59 -4.16
CA GLY A 27 -8.35 29.75 -2.96
C GLY A 27 -9.55 28.81 -2.79
N THR A 28 -10.19 28.40 -3.89
CA THR A 28 -11.37 27.53 -3.85
C THR A 28 -11.02 26.10 -3.41
N ARG A 29 -11.98 25.39 -2.81
CA ARG A 29 -11.80 24.02 -2.33
C ARG A 29 -12.00 23.02 -3.47
N THR A 30 -10.91 22.68 -4.15
CA THR A 30 -10.90 21.76 -5.32
C THR A 30 -10.64 20.30 -4.99
N GLY A 31 -10.49 19.93 -3.71
CA GLY A 31 -10.22 18.53 -3.31
C GLY A 31 -8.79 18.04 -3.59
N ASN A 32 -7.91 18.87 -4.15
CA ASN A 32 -6.51 18.52 -4.46
C ASN A 32 -5.71 17.98 -3.26
N LYS A 33 -6.09 18.32 -2.02
CA LYS A 33 -5.50 17.74 -0.79
C LYS A 33 -5.68 16.23 -0.76
N ILE A 34 -6.85 15.72 -1.11
CA ILE A 34 -7.17 14.29 -1.07
C ILE A 34 -6.46 13.56 -2.20
N LEU A 35 -6.47 14.11 -3.42
CA LEU A 35 -5.82 13.48 -4.58
C LEU A 35 -4.29 13.38 -4.44
N ARG A 36 -3.65 14.33 -3.74
CA ARG A 36 -2.20 14.31 -3.47
C ARG A 36 -1.80 13.38 -2.32
N GLN A 37 -2.76 12.86 -1.55
CA GLN A 37 -2.43 11.92 -0.49
C GLN A 37 -1.90 10.63 -1.11
N ARG A 38 -0.72 10.20 -0.66
CA ARG A 38 -0.15 8.90 -1.04
C ARG A 38 -1.05 7.80 -0.50
N LEU A 39 -1.35 6.81 -1.34
CA LEU A 39 -2.13 5.64 -0.94
C LEU A 39 -1.35 4.83 0.10
N ARG A 40 -2.04 4.45 1.19
CA ARG A 40 -1.47 3.64 2.28
C ARG A 40 -1.85 2.16 2.21
N GLY A 41 -2.71 1.78 1.27
CA GLY A 41 -3.24 0.42 1.14
C GLY A 41 -2.18 -0.68 1.15
N PRO A 42 -1.10 -0.58 0.35
CA PRO A 42 -0.07 -1.62 0.33
C PRO A 42 0.64 -1.82 1.67
N ALA A 43 0.90 -0.74 2.40
CA ALA A 43 1.55 -0.80 3.71
C ALA A 43 0.63 -1.46 4.76
N LEU A 44 -0.68 -1.22 4.68
CA LEU A 44 -1.66 -1.83 5.58
C LEU A 44 -1.90 -3.31 5.25
N ALA A 45 -1.94 -3.66 3.97
CA ALA A 45 -2.14 -5.05 3.52
C ALA A 45 -0.97 -5.96 3.95
N ALA A 46 0.24 -5.42 4.05
CA ALA A 46 1.44 -6.15 4.47
C ALA A 46 1.63 -6.20 6.00
N TYR A 47 0.59 -5.90 6.80
CA TYR A 47 0.69 -5.86 8.26
C TYR A 47 1.06 -7.22 8.87
N TYR A 48 0.40 -8.29 8.43
CA TYR A 48 0.78 -9.64 8.81
C TYR A 48 1.76 -10.23 7.80
N PRO A 49 2.75 -11.02 8.25
CA PRO A 49 3.60 -11.79 7.36
C PRO A 49 2.76 -12.61 6.39
N ARG A 50 3.20 -12.68 5.13
CA ARG A 50 2.56 -13.59 4.17
C ARG A 50 2.79 -15.02 4.65
N LYS A 51 1.81 -15.89 4.43
CA LYS A 51 2.04 -17.33 4.57
C LYS A 51 3.20 -17.71 3.67
N THR A 52 4.22 -18.30 4.27
CA THR A 52 5.40 -18.81 3.59
C THR A 52 5.13 -20.27 3.22
N VAL A 53 6.03 -21.18 3.60
CA VAL A 53 5.93 -22.61 3.35
C VAL A 53 5.26 -23.28 4.55
N THR A 54 4.26 -24.12 4.31
CA THR A 54 3.63 -24.96 5.36
C THR A 54 4.17 -26.40 5.31
N ILE A 55 3.89 -27.21 6.34
CA ILE A 55 4.24 -28.64 6.34
C ILE A 55 3.56 -29.38 5.17
N ASP A 56 2.34 -28.99 4.80
CA ASP A 56 1.67 -29.50 3.58
C ASP A 56 2.48 -29.26 2.31
N ASP A 57 3.14 -28.10 2.20
CA ASP A 57 3.97 -27.78 1.03
C ASP A 57 5.26 -28.62 1.03
N VAL A 58 5.83 -28.90 2.21
CA VAL A 58 6.98 -29.81 2.37
C VAL A 58 6.61 -31.24 1.98
N ASN A 59 5.50 -31.76 2.50
CA ASN A 59 5.00 -33.09 2.17
C ASN A 59 4.70 -33.25 0.68
N ARG A 60 4.17 -32.21 0.03
CA ARG A 60 3.91 -32.23 -1.42
C ARG A 60 5.19 -32.32 -2.24
N GLU A 61 6.24 -31.62 -1.83
CA GLU A 61 7.49 -31.54 -2.59
C GLU A 61 8.41 -32.74 -2.32
N PHE A 62 8.50 -33.21 -1.07
CA PHE A 62 9.49 -34.21 -0.63
C PHE A 62 8.89 -35.56 -0.22
N GLY A 63 7.57 -35.70 -0.18
CA GLY A 63 6.87 -36.90 0.30
C GLY A 63 7.29 -38.25 -0.29
N PRO A 64 7.77 -38.35 -1.55
CA PRO A 64 8.28 -39.62 -2.08
C PRO A 64 9.62 -40.07 -1.46
N GLU A 65 10.42 -39.14 -0.93
CA GLU A 65 11.77 -39.40 -0.45
C GLU A 65 11.90 -39.21 1.07
N LEU A 66 11.07 -38.36 1.66
CA LEU A 66 11.07 -38.02 3.08
C LEU A 66 9.63 -38.02 3.60
N GLU A 67 9.37 -38.92 4.55
CA GLU A 67 8.12 -38.95 5.30
C GLU A 67 8.19 -37.86 6.39
N THR A 68 7.30 -36.87 6.33
CA THR A 68 7.18 -35.81 7.35
C THR A 68 5.77 -35.72 7.90
N PHE A 69 5.65 -35.41 9.20
CA PHE A 69 4.39 -35.31 9.92
C PHE A 69 4.17 -33.89 10.43
N ASP A 70 2.90 -33.48 10.58
CA ASP A 70 2.51 -32.22 11.19
C ASP A 70 2.00 -32.49 12.60
N ASP A 71 2.90 -32.44 13.58
CA ASP A 71 2.65 -32.83 14.97
C ASP A 71 1.42 -32.11 15.57
N ASP A 72 1.29 -30.80 15.32
CA ASP A 72 0.14 -30.00 15.82
C ASP A 72 -1.19 -30.47 15.21
N ALA A 73 -1.16 -30.97 13.96
CA ALA A 73 -2.33 -31.50 13.29
C ALA A 73 -2.70 -32.90 13.79
N GLU A 74 -1.70 -33.74 14.07
CA GLU A 74 -1.87 -35.08 14.63
C GLU A 74 -2.42 -35.01 16.06
N ASP A 75 -1.83 -34.18 16.93
CA ASP A 75 -2.32 -33.91 18.28
C ASP A 75 -3.78 -33.45 18.29
N ARG A 76 -4.15 -32.59 17.33
CA ARG A 76 -5.55 -32.15 17.18
C ARG A 76 -6.49 -33.29 16.79
N LEU A 77 -6.04 -34.22 15.94
CA LEU A 77 -6.84 -35.37 15.51
C LEU A 77 -7.01 -36.35 16.67
N GLU A 78 -5.94 -36.66 17.40
CA GLU A 78 -5.99 -37.50 18.60
C GLU A 78 -6.97 -36.93 19.63
N HIS A 79 -6.92 -35.62 19.88
CA HIS A 79 -7.84 -34.95 20.81
C HIS A 79 -9.33 -35.03 20.40
N LEU A 80 -9.63 -35.17 19.11
CA LEU A 80 -11.01 -35.31 18.61
C LEU A 80 -11.52 -36.75 18.65
N GLU A 81 -10.60 -37.73 18.69
CA GLU A 81 -10.91 -39.16 18.74
C GLU A 81 -11.12 -39.66 20.18
N GLU A 82 -10.58 -38.96 21.18
CA GLU A 82 -10.80 -39.18 22.63
C GLU A 82 -12.12 -38.58 23.15
#